data_AF-A0A934XPZ4-F1
#
_entry.id   AF-A0A934XPZ4-F1
#
_cell.length_a   1.000
_cell.length_b   1.000
_cell.length_c   1.000
_cell.angle_alpha   90.00
_cell.angle_beta   90.00
_cell.angle_gamma   90.00
#
_symmetry.space_group_name_H-M   'P 1'
#
loop_
_entity.id
_entity.type
_entity.pdbx_description
1 polymer ?
#
loop_
_entity_poly.entity_id
_entity_poly.type
_entity_poly.pdbx_seq_one_letter_code
_entity_poly.pdbx_strand_id
1 'polypeptide(L)'
;MSSSSSSSSSSSSSSSALARDPALLGFVTFIVTLVIQAFHASEHIMQMLQKYVWHLTRFPGLLGTWFDFEWIHLLMNLAILLSLLATWILYTKNPGMWRDSALADAMLVFLLYFQGYHVLEHIFRVMEYLQGVLSPTPGILGRIFPVLEFHFFLNAVLTTAMIVAFVGFQPWRVVTPPLRAGEASPVLASPTRSRRLA
;
A
#
# COMPACT_ATOMS: atom_id res chain seq x y z
N MET A 1 -23.72 0.11 -54.99
CA MET A 1 -23.97 0.88 -53.75
C MET A 1 -23.40 0.06 -52.62
N SER A 2 -22.21 0.44 -52.16
CA SER A 2 -21.36 -0.35 -51.26
C SER A 2 -21.53 0.19 -49.84
N SER A 3 -22.16 -0.60 -48.96
CA SER A 3 -22.36 -0.27 -47.56
C SER A 3 -21.14 -0.66 -46.74
N SER A 4 -20.29 0.32 -46.45
CA SER A 4 -19.19 0.22 -45.49
C SER A 4 -19.73 0.45 -44.08
N SER A 5 -19.90 -0.62 -43.32
CA SER A 5 -20.19 -0.58 -41.88
C SER A 5 -18.89 -0.40 -41.10
N SER A 6 -18.70 0.80 -40.55
CA SER A 6 -17.62 1.16 -39.64
C SER A 6 -17.92 0.67 -38.22
N SER A 7 -17.15 -0.31 -37.75
CA SER A 7 -17.09 -0.76 -36.37
C SER A 7 -16.22 0.20 -35.54
N SER A 8 -16.88 1.10 -34.80
CA SER A 8 -16.22 1.98 -33.83
C SER A 8 -15.95 1.24 -32.51
N SER A 9 -14.70 1.38 -32.07
CA SER A 9 -14.02 0.71 -30.97
C SER A 9 -14.48 1.15 -29.58
N SER A 10 -14.83 0.18 -28.74
CA SER A 10 -15.30 0.31 -27.36
C SER A 10 -14.16 0.16 -26.33
N SER A 11 -13.21 1.08 -26.28
CA SER A 11 -12.04 0.99 -25.37
C SER A 11 -12.02 2.01 -24.21
N SER A 12 -13.08 2.78 -23.99
CA SER A 12 -13.12 3.87 -23.00
C SER A 12 -13.82 3.54 -21.65
N SER A 13 -14.32 2.32 -21.45
CA SER A 13 -15.19 2.00 -20.29
C SER A 13 -14.46 1.58 -19.00
N SER A 14 -13.27 0.96 -19.10
CA SER A 14 -12.63 0.29 -17.95
C SER A 14 -12.10 1.22 -16.86
N SER A 15 -11.53 2.38 -17.22
CA SER A 15 -10.95 3.33 -16.26
C SER A 15 -12.01 4.00 -15.38
N SER A 16 -13.23 4.15 -15.91
CA SER A 16 -14.36 4.75 -15.19
C SER A 16 -15.00 3.80 -14.17
N ALA A 17 -14.83 2.49 -14.35
CA ALA A 17 -15.41 1.47 -13.49
C ALA A 17 -14.62 1.32 -12.17
N LEU A 18 -13.28 1.38 -12.22
CA LEU A 18 -12.44 1.27 -11.02
C LEU A 18 -12.66 2.43 -10.03
N ALA A 19 -12.90 3.63 -10.55
CA ALA A 19 -13.19 4.81 -9.74
C ALA A 19 -14.57 4.77 -9.05
N ARG A 20 -15.45 3.84 -9.46
CA ARG A 20 -16.82 3.71 -8.91
C ARG A 20 -16.91 2.73 -7.75
N ASP A 21 -15.90 1.89 -7.53
CA ASP A 21 -15.87 0.93 -6.43
C ASP A 21 -14.77 1.31 -5.42
N PRO A 22 -15.12 1.99 -4.32
CA PRO A 22 -14.13 2.39 -3.31
C PRO A 22 -13.45 1.19 -2.67
N ALA A 23 -14.12 0.03 -2.53
CA ALA A 23 -13.56 -1.19 -1.95
C ALA A 23 -12.44 -1.74 -2.82
N LEU A 24 -12.68 -1.84 -4.14
CA LEU A 24 -11.67 -2.26 -5.10
C LEU A 24 -10.51 -1.26 -5.18
N LEU A 25 -10.81 0.04 -5.24
CA LEU A 25 -9.79 1.08 -5.29
C LEU A 25 -8.88 1.02 -4.06
N GLY A 26 -9.46 0.97 -2.86
CA GLY A 26 -8.71 0.83 -1.62
C GLY A 26 -7.87 -0.44 -1.60
N PHE A 27 -8.38 -1.55 -2.13
CA PHE A 27 -7.69 -2.84 -2.13
C PHE A 27 -6.45 -2.76 -3.01
N VAL A 28 -6.60 -2.22 -4.24
CA VAL A 28 -5.50 -2.00 -5.16
C VAL A 28 -4.47 -1.04 -4.56
N THR A 29 -4.91 0.08 -3.95
CA THR A 29 -4.00 1.02 -3.29
C THR A 29 -3.21 0.34 -2.17
N PHE A 30 -3.85 -0.45 -1.31
CA PHE A 30 -3.17 -1.15 -0.23
C PHE A 30 -2.16 -2.17 -0.78
N ILE A 31 -2.55 -2.98 -1.78
CA ILE A 31 -1.65 -3.94 -2.44
C ILE A 31 -0.43 -3.26 -3.05
N VAL A 32 -0.61 -2.17 -3.80
CA VAL A 32 0.51 -1.41 -4.37
C VAL A 32 1.44 -0.91 -3.27
N THR A 33 0.87 -0.40 -2.17
CA THR A 33 1.64 0.04 -1.01
C THR A 33 2.46 -1.11 -0.42
N LEU A 34 1.86 -2.29 -0.24
CA LEU A 34 2.55 -3.48 0.26
C LEU A 34 3.67 -3.95 -0.68
N VAL A 35 3.48 -3.88 -1.99
CA VAL A 35 4.52 -4.26 -2.97
C VAL A 35 5.71 -3.30 -2.90
N ILE A 36 5.46 -1.99 -2.85
CA ILE A 36 6.53 -0.99 -2.69
C ILE A 36 7.28 -1.23 -1.38
N GLN A 37 6.55 -1.45 -0.28
CA GLN A 37 7.16 -1.72 1.02
C GLN A 37 7.93 -3.03 1.05
N ALA A 38 7.43 -4.09 0.42
CA ALA A 38 8.13 -5.38 0.36
C ALA A 38 9.45 -5.24 -0.41
N PHE A 39 9.44 -4.52 -1.53
CA PHE A 39 10.65 -4.20 -2.27
C PHE A 39 11.64 -3.42 -1.39
N HIS A 40 11.19 -2.34 -0.74
CA HIS A 40 12.03 -1.52 0.13
C HIS A 40 12.59 -2.32 1.33
N ALA A 41 11.79 -3.16 1.98
CA ALA A 41 12.25 -4.02 3.06
C ALA A 41 13.27 -5.07 2.57
N SER A 42 13.11 -5.58 1.34
CA SER A 42 14.05 -6.54 0.75
C SER A 42 15.43 -5.94 0.50
N GLU A 43 15.51 -4.64 0.17
CA GLU A 43 16.78 -3.90 0.10
C GLU A 43 17.50 -3.93 1.46
N HIS A 44 16.80 -3.56 2.54
CA HIS A 44 17.37 -3.56 3.89
C HIS A 44 17.76 -4.96 4.37
N ILE A 45 16.97 -5.99 4.06
CA ILE A 45 17.34 -7.38 4.35
C ILE A 45 18.64 -7.74 3.62
N MET A 46 18.76 -7.38 2.34
CA MET A 46 19.96 -7.65 1.56
C MET A 46 21.18 -6.92 2.13
N GLN A 47 21.03 -5.67 2.56
CA GLN A 47 22.10 -4.93 3.23
C GLN A 47 22.55 -5.60 4.54
N MET A 48 21.62 -6.11 5.34
CA MET A 48 21.93 -6.86 6.56
C MET A 48 22.68 -8.16 6.24
N LEU A 49 22.27 -8.90 5.20
CA LEU A 49 22.99 -10.10 4.74
C LEU A 49 24.40 -9.77 4.25
N GLN A 50 24.54 -8.71 3.45
CA GLN A 50 25.84 -8.24 2.96
C GLN A 50 26.79 -7.88 4.09
N LYS A 51 26.31 -7.22 5.15
CA LYS A 51 27.11 -6.85 6.31
C LYS A 51 27.46 -8.04 7.21
N TYR A 52 26.46 -8.82 7.63
CA TYR A 52 26.62 -9.81 8.71
C TYR A 52 26.91 -11.22 8.23
N VAL A 53 26.52 -11.58 7.00
CA VAL A 53 26.70 -12.93 6.46
C VAL A 53 27.85 -12.97 5.47
N TRP A 54 27.95 -11.97 4.58
CA TRP A 54 29.00 -11.92 3.56
C TRP A 54 30.18 -11.01 3.90
N HIS A 55 30.10 -10.28 5.03
CA HIS A 55 31.17 -9.42 5.54
C HIS A 55 31.71 -8.43 4.49
N LEU A 56 30.84 -7.90 3.64
CA LEU A 56 31.21 -6.91 2.64
C LEU A 56 31.49 -5.55 3.32
N THR A 57 32.49 -4.84 2.81
CA THR A 57 32.83 -3.48 3.28
C THR A 57 31.84 -2.42 2.79
N ARG A 58 31.09 -2.72 1.71
CA ARG A 58 29.99 -1.93 1.19
C ARG A 58 28.76 -2.81 1.07
N PHE A 59 27.63 -2.28 1.52
CA PHE A 59 26.34 -2.98 1.58
C PHE A 59 25.29 -2.15 0.84
N PRO A 60 25.30 -2.15 -0.51
CA PRO A 60 24.37 -1.36 -1.30
C PRO A 60 22.94 -1.93 -1.30
N GLY A 61 22.73 -3.19 -0.91
CA GLY A 61 21.45 -3.88 -1.07
C GLY A 61 21.34 -4.60 -2.43
N LEU A 62 20.10 -4.81 -2.89
CA LEU A 62 19.79 -5.43 -4.18
C LEU A 62 20.09 -4.48 -5.34
N LEU A 63 19.52 -3.27 -5.31
CA LEU A 63 19.62 -2.31 -6.40
C LEU A 63 20.46 -1.07 -6.05
N GLY A 64 20.89 -0.91 -4.80
CA GLY A 64 21.64 0.28 -4.40
C GLY A 64 22.97 0.45 -5.11
N THR A 65 23.51 -0.54 -5.82
CA THR A 65 24.70 -0.33 -6.67
C THR A 65 24.41 0.62 -7.83
N TRP A 66 23.17 0.66 -8.32
CA TRP A 66 22.72 1.53 -9.41
C TRP A 66 21.93 2.75 -8.91
N PHE A 67 21.38 2.66 -7.70
CA PHE A 67 20.43 3.62 -7.15
C PHE A 67 20.79 4.06 -5.71
N ASP A 68 22.08 4.25 -5.42
CA ASP A 68 22.62 4.65 -4.11
C ASP A 68 22.34 6.12 -3.74
N PHE A 69 21.07 6.52 -3.73
CA PHE A 69 20.69 7.90 -3.46
C PHE A 69 19.60 7.99 -2.39
N GLU A 70 19.85 8.82 -1.38
CA GLU A 70 18.90 9.18 -0.30
C GLU A 70 17.54 9.64 -0.86
N TRP A 71 17.53 10.26 -2.05
CA TRP A 71 16.33 10.68 -2.76
C TRP A 71 15.39 9.54 -3.12
N ILE A 72 15.92 8.39 -3.53
CA ILE A 72 15.08 7.25 -3.94
C ILE A 72 14.40 6.66 -2.70
N HIS A 73 15.12 6.57 -1.58
CA HIS A 73 14.54 6.18 -0.30
C HIS A 73 13.45 7.16 0.14
N LEU A 74 13.69 8.47 0.04
CA LEU A 74 12.68 9.48 0.34
C LEU A 74 11.43 9.33 -0.54
N LEU A 75 11.60 9.16 -1.86
CA LEU A 75 10.48 9.04 -2.80
C LEU A 75 9.66 7.79 -2.56
N MET A 76 10.29 6.63 -2.30
CA MET A 76 9.57 5.39 -1.96
C MET A 76 8.80 5.55 -0.64
N ASN A 77 9.42 6.09 0.40
CA ASN A 77 8.77 6.32 1.69
C ASN A 77 7.61 7.32 1.59
N LEU A 78 7.74 8.36 0.77
CA LEU A 78 6.68 9.31 0.51
C LEU A 78 5.52 8.65 -0.26
N ALA A 79 5.82 7.82 -1.28
CA ALA A 79 4.81 7.07 -2.01
C ALA A 79 4.03 6.11 -1.09
N ILE A 80 4.71 5.46 -0.14
CA ILE A 80 4.08 4.63 0.89
C ILE A 80 3.17 5.48 1.78
N LEU A 81 3.65 6.60 2.31
CA LEU A 81 2.85 7.48 3.18
C LEU A 81 1.59 7.99 2.48
N LEU A 82 1.73 8.48 1.25
CA LEU A 82 0.60 8.99 0.47
C LEU A 82 -0.42 7.90 0.16
N SER A 83 0.04 6.67 -0.12
CA SER A 83 -0.86 5.55 -0.42
C SER A 83 -1.56 5.03 0.84
N LEU A 84 -0.88 5.02 2.00
CA LEU A 84 -1.51 4.76 3.31
C LEU A 84 -2.55 5.82 3.65
N LEU A 85 -2.25 7.09 3.42
CA LEU A 85 -3.18 8.20 3.65
C LEU A 85 -4.40 8.08 2.73
N ALA A 86 -4.20 7.78 1.45
CA ALA A 86 -5.30 7.53 0.51
C ALA A 86 -6.18 6.36 0.96
N THR A 87 -5.56 5.26 1.43
CA THR A 87 -6.26 4.10 1.98
C THR A 87 -7.10 4.48 3.20
N TRP A 88 -6.54 5.25 4.14
CA TRP A 88 -7.25 5.72 5.33
C TRP A 88 -8.42 6.64 4.98
N ILE A 89 -8.25 7.55 4.02
CA ILE A 89 -9.34 8.43 3.54
C ILE A 89 -10.45 7.61 2.87
N LEU A 90 -10.11 6.64 2.03
CA LEU A 90 -11.09 5.77 1.38
C LEU A 90 -11.88 4.96 2.42
N TYR A 91 -11.17 4.35 3.37
CA TYR A 91 -11.75 3.58 4.46
C TYR A 91 -12.72 4.41 5.32
N THR A 92 -12.28 5.57 5.81
CA THR A 92 -13.10 6.43 6.68
C THR A 92 -14.33 7.00 5.97
N LYS A 93 -14.24 7.28 4.65
CA LYS A 93 -15.37 7.82 3.88
C LYS A 93 -16.39 6.77 3.43
N ASN A 94 -16.06 5.48 3.48
CA ASN A 94 -16.91 4.39 2.99
C ASN A 94 -17.08 3.30 4.07
N PRO A 95 -17.89 3.56 5.12
CA PRO A 95 -18.15 2.57 6.16
C PRO A 95 -18.67 1.25 5.57
N GLY A 96 -18.15 0.12 6.06
CA GLY A 96 -18.52 -1.21 5.58
C GLY A 96 -17.88 -1.64 4.26
N MET A 97 -16.96 -0.84 3.68
CA MET A 97 -16.22 -1.28 2.48
C MET A 97 -15.37 -2.54 2.73
N TRP A 98 -14.89 -2.72 3.97
CA TRP A 98 -14.07 -3.85 4.43
C TRP A 98 -14.56 -4.35 5.80
N ARG A 99 -13.95 -5.41 6.31
CA ARG A 99 -14.28 -5.96 7.63
C ARG A 99 -13.88 -4.99 8.74
N ASP A 100 -14.83 -4.68 9.61
CA ASP A 100 -14.57 -3.91 10.83
C ASP A 100 -13.60 -4.67 11.75
N SER A 101 -12.52 -4.00 12.17
CA SER A 101 -11.48 -4.59 12.99
C SER A 101 -10.72 -3.51 13.74
N ALA A 102 -11.03 -3.33 15.03
CA ALA A 102 -10.40 -2.32 15.88
C ALA A 102 -8.85 -2.38 15.88
N LEU A 103 -8.28 -3.59 15.78
CA LEU A 103 -6.83 -3.76 15.64
C LEU A 103 -6.32 -3.24 14.30
N ALA A 104 -7.05 -3.48 13.20
CA ALA A 104 -6.65 -3.01 11.87
C ALA A 104 -6.76 -1.49 11.78
N ASP A 105 -7.80 -0.91 12.38
CA ASP A 105 -7.96 0.53 12.53
C ASP A 105 -6.78 1.15 13.28
N ALA A 106 -6.45 0.59 14.45
CA ALA A 106 -5.33 1.04 15.26
C ALA A 106 -4.00 0.92 14.50
N MET A 107 -3.77 -0.18 13.77
CA MET A 107 -2.58 -0.36 12.95
C MET A 107 -2.52 0.64 11.80
N LEU A 108 -3.62 0.93 11.11
CA LEU A 108 -3.62 1.92 10.02
C LEU A 108 -3.31 3.33 10.53
N VAL A 109 -3.86 3.72 11.68
CA VAL A 109 -3.52 4.99 12.33
C VAL A 109 -2.05 5.01 12.75
N PHE A 110 -1.57 3.96 13.41
CA PHE A 110 -0.16 3.81 13.78
C PHE A 110 0.76 3.96 12.56
N LEU A 111 0.44 3.29 11.45
CA LEU A 111 1.20 3.35 10.21
C LEU A 111 1.32 4.78 9.66
N LEU A 112 0.26 5.59 9.74
CA LEU A 112 0.33 6.99 9.29
C LEU A 112 1.32 7.81 10.11
N TYR A 113 1.30 7.68 11.44
CA TYR A 113 2.23 8.41 12.32
C TYR A 113 3.66 7.88 12.19
N PHE A 114 3.83 6.56 12.22
CA PHE A 114 5.13 5.92 12.14
C PHE A 114 5.81 6.17 10.79
N GLN A 115 5.06 6.03 9.69
CA GLN A 115 5.56 6.35 8.36
C GLN A 115 5.80 7.85 8.18
N GLY A 116 4.97 8.70 8.78
CA GLY A 116 5.20 10.14 8.82
C GLY A 116 6.55 10.49 9.46
N TYR A 117 6.85 9.90 10.61
CA TYR A 117 8.17 10.01 11.24
C TYR A 117 9.29 9.49 10.32
N HIS A 118 9.10 8.32 9.70
CA HIS A 118 10.11 7.73 8.80
C HIS A 118 10.41 8.62 7.58
N VAL A 119 9.39 9.28 7.02
CA VAL A 119 9.59 10.29 5.96
C VAL A 119 10.37 11.50 6.48
N LEU A 120 10.07 11.99 7.70
CA LEU A 120 10.85 13.07 8.31
C LEU A 120 12.31 12.69 8.48
N GLU A 121 12.61 11.47 8.96
CA GLU A 121 13.98 10.94 9.03
C GLU A 121 14.70 11.07 7.67
N HIS A 122 14.05 10.64 6.58
CA HIS A 122 14.62 10.73 5.23
C HIS A 122 14.75 12.17 4.71
N ILE A 123 13.87 13.09 5.11
CA ILE A 123 14.03 14.52 4.78
C ILE A 123 15.32 15.05 5.40
N PHE A 124 15.58 14.76 6.69
CA PHE A 124 16.82 15.18 7.35
C PHE A 124 18.05 14.56 6.71
N ARG A 125 17.99 13.27 6.37
CA ARG A 125 19.07 12.57 5.64
C ARG A 125 19.38 13.23 4.29
N VAL A 126 18.35 13.61 3.54
CA VAL A 126 18.50 14.34 2.27
C VAL A 126 19.08 15.73 2.49
N MET A 127 18.65 16.46 3.53
CA MET A 127 19.22 17.77 3.87
C MET A 127 20.72 17.66 4.21
N GLU A 128 21.12 16.67 4.99
CA GLU A 128 22.52 16.38 5.30
C GLU A 128 23.32 16.00 4.05
N TYR A 129 22.73 15.19 3.17
CA TYR A 129 23.35 14.80 1.90
C TYR A 129 23.61 16.03 1.02
N LEU A 130 22.65 16.95 0.95
CA LEU A 130 22.79 18.23 0.24
C LEU A 130 23.84 19.16 0.88
N GLN A 131 24.15 18.97 2.16
CA GLN A 131 25.21 19.68 2.88
C GLN A 131 26.58 19.00 2.75
N GLY A 132 26.68 17.91 1.98
CA GLY A 132 27.93 17.20 1.72
C GLY A 132 28.28 16.11 2.74
N VAL A 133 27.34 15.70 3.61
CA VAL A 133 27.53 14.53 4.48
C VAL A 133 27.53 13.27 3.61
N LEU A 134 28.51 12.40 3.82
CA LEU A 134 28.66 11.16 3.05
C LEU A 134 27.51 10.19 3.35
N SER A 135 27.04 9.51 2.30
CA SER A 135 26.05 8.43 2.41
C SER A 135 26.66 7.18 3.08
N PRO A 136 25.93 6.47 3.95
CA PRO A 136 24.58 6.77 4.41
C PRO A 136 24.57 7.95 5.38
N THR A 137 23.72 8.96 5.13
CA THR A 137 23.61 10.10 6.04
C THR A 137 22.88 9.69 7.34
N PRO A 138 23.24 10.25 8.50
CA PRO A 138 22.75 9.77 9.79
C PRO A 138 21.30 10.15 10.09
N GLY A 139 20.77 11.26 9.56
CA GLY A 139 19.42 11.73 9.88
C GLY A 139 19.28 12.19 11.34
N ILE A 140 18.09 11.97 11.90
CA ILE A 140 17.77 12.39 13.27
C ILE A 140 18.33 11.37 14.26
N LEU A 141 17.94 10.09 14.13
CA LEU A 141 18.29 9.06 15.10
C LEU A 141 19.48 8.20 14.72
N GLY A 142 19.91 8.20 13.46
CA GLY A 142 21.13 7.49 13.03
C GLY A 142 22.44 8.11 13.55
N ARG A 143 22.37 9.20 14.31
CA ARG A 143 23.48 9.74 15.12
C ARG A 143 23.69 8.97 16.42
N ILE A 144 22.66 8.28 16.89
CA ILE A 144 22.63 7.54 18.15
C ILE A 144 22.64 6.04 17.89
N PHE A 145 21.99 5.60 16.81
CA PHE A 145 21.91 4.21 16.40
C PHE A 145 22.69 3.97 15.10
N PRO A 146 23.25 2.76 14.89
CA PRO A 146 23.78 2.36 13.59
C PRO A 146 22.70 2.49 12.51
N VAL A 147 22.97 3.32 11.50
CA VAL A 147 21.98 3.77 10.50
C VAL A 147 21.30 2.59 9.79
N LEU A 148 22.09 1.60 9.36
CA LEU A 148 21.60 0.42 8.65
C LEU A 148 20.63 -0.38 9.52
N GLU A 149 21.05 -0.78 10.71
CA GLU A 149 20.25 -1.57 11.64
C GLU A 149 18.98 -0.82 12.03
N PHE A 150 19.09 0.48 12.28
CA PHE A 150 17.96 1.32 12.62
C PHE A 150 16.89 1.32 11.51
N HIS A 151 17.29 1.53 10.25
CA HIS A 151 16.33 1.52 9.13
C HIS A 151 15.78 0.13 8.84
N PHE A 152 16.57 -0.92 9.04
CA PHE A 152 16.07 -2.30 8.99
C PHE A 152 14.95 -2.50 10.01
N PHE A 153 15.12 -2.07 11.26
CA PHE A 153 14.10 -2.18 12.30
C PHE A 153 12.85 -1.34 12.00
N LEU A 154 13.01 -0.10 11.54
CA LEU A 154 11.86 0.73 11.13
C LEU A 154 11.04 0.02 10.04
N ASN A 155 11.70 -0.51 9.01
CA ASN A 155 11.04 -1.21 7.91
C ASN A 155 10.39 -2.53 8.36
N ALA A 156 10.99 -3.25 9.30
CA ALA A 156 10.40 -4.47 9.86
C ALA A 156 9.11 -4.17 10.64
N VAL A 157 9.12 -3.12 11.48
CA VAL A 157 7.94 -2.67 12.23
C VAL A 157 6.84 -2.21 11.28
N LEU A 158 7.18 -1.38 10.30
CA LEU A 158 6.24 -0.88 9.29
C LEU A 158 5.61 -2.04 8.50
N THR A 159 6.43 -2.94 7.95
CA THR A 159 5.96 -4.10 7.19
C THR A 159 5.03 -4.98 8.02
N THR A 160 5.39 -5.24 9.28
CA THR A 160 4.57 -6.06 10.18
C THR A 160 3.21 -5.41 10.43
N ALA A 161 3.19 -4.11 10.77
CA ALA A 161 1.95 -3.39 10.99
C ALA A 161 1.06 -3.32 9.73
N MET A 162 1.66 -3.16 8.54
CA MET A 162 0.93 -3.21 7.27
C MET A 162 0.28 -4.57 7.02
N ILE A 163 0.99 -5.66 7.29
CA ILE A 163 0.44 -7.03 7.16
C ILE A 163 -0.71 -7.23 8.14
N VAL A 164 -0.57 -6.81 9.40
CA VAL A 164 -1.63 -6.93 10.42
C VAL A 164 -2.88 -6.13 10.00
N ALA A 165 -2.71 -4.89 9.53
CA ALA A 165 -3.82 -4.07 9.04
C ALA A 165 -4.50 -4.72 7.83
N PHE A 166 -3.73 -5.13 6.82
CA PHE A 166 -4.23 -5.75 5.60
C PHE A 166 -5.02 -7.03 5.90
N VAL A 167 -4.48 -7.92 6.74
CA VAL A 167 -5.16 -9.16 7.14
C VAL A 167 -6.39 -8.88 8.00
N GLY A 168 -6.32 -7.89 8.89
CA GLY A 168 -7.42 -7.53 9.77
C GLY A 168 -8.64 -6.98 9.02
N PHE A 169 -8.42 -6.13 8.01
CA PHE A 169 -9.48 -5.57 7.15
C PHE A 169 -10.06 -6.58 6.15
N GLN A 170 -9.30 -7.61 5.77
CA GLN A 170 -9.71 -8.59 4.76
C GLN A 170 -10.23 -7.93 3.46
N PRO A 171 -9.50 -7.00 2.84
CA PRO A 171 -10.00 -6.18 1.74
C PRO A 171 -10.38 -6.97 0.47
N TRP A 172 -9.99 -8.24 0.38
CA TRP A 172 -10.40 -9.17 -0.67
C TRP A 172 -11.79 -9.80 -0.45
N ARG A 173 -12.39 -9.63 0.73
CA ARG A 173 -13.76 -10.08 1.00
C ARG A 173 -14.70 -8.91 0.78
N VAL A 174 -15.46 -8.96 -0.32
CA VAL A 174 -16.56 -8.02 -0.55
C VAL A 174 -17.61 -8.27 0.54
N VAL A 175 -17.71 -7.36 1.50
CA VAL A 175 -18.84 -7.35 2.42
C VAL A 175 -20.00 -6.74 1.65
N THR A 176 -21.02 -7.54 1.35
CA THR A 176 -22.26 -6.99 0.82
C THR A 176 -22.85 -6.10 1.90
N PRO A 177 -23.08 -4.80 1.66
CA PRO A 177 -23.71 -3.95 2.67
C PRO A 177 -25.04 -4.59 3.08
N PRO A 178 -25.41 -4.59 4.38
CA PRO A 178 -26.74 -4.99 4.76
C PRO A 178 -27.76 -4.17 3.97
N LEU A 179 -28.72 -4.86 3.33
CA LEU A 179 -29.79 -4.20 2.58
C LEU A 179 -30.39 -3.09 3.45
N ARG A 180 -30.53 -1.88 2.90
CA ARG A 180 -31.23 -0.81 3.61
C ARG A 180 -32.63 -1.30 3.98
N ALA A 181 -33.09 -0.96 5.19
CA ALA A 181 -34.45 -1.27 5.61
C ALA A 181 -35.45 -0.70 4.57
N GLY A 182 -36.02 -1.57 3.74
CA GLY A 182 -36.93 -1.21 2.64
C GLY A 182 -36.47 -1.63 1.24
N GLU A 183 -35.21 -2.02 1.03
CA GLU A 183 -34.76 -2.58 -0.24
C GLU A 183 -35.00 -4.10 -0.26
N ALA A 184 -36.02 -4.53 -1.01
CA ALA A 184 -36.33 -5.93 -1.20
C ALA A 184 -35.13 -6.66 -1.82
N SER A 185 -34.70 -7.76 -1.21
CA SER A 185 -33.65 -8.62 -1.76
C SER A 185 -34.07 -9.12 -3.15
N PRO A 186 -33.35 -8.78 -4.24
CA PRO A 186 -33.75 -9.18 -5.60
C PRO A 186 -33.67 -10.70 -5.84
N VAL A 187 -33.15 -11.46 -4.87
CA VAL A 187 -32.90 -12.90 -4.98
C VAL A 187 -34.14 -13.76 -4.71
N LEU A 188 -35.24 -13.20 -4.22
CA LEU A 188 -36.47 -13.95 -3.89
C LEU A 188 -37.61 -13.83 -4.91
N ALA A 189 -37.39 -13.26 -6.10
CA ALA A 189 -38.32 -13.39 -7.22
C ALA A 189 -38.16 -14.78 -7.87
N SER A 190 -38.53 -15.85 -7.16
CA SER A 190 -38.71 -17.16 -7.76
C SER A 190 -39.78 -17.06 -8.85
N PRO A 191 -39.50 -17.47 -10.11
CA PRO A 191 -40.54 -17.53 -11.11
C PRO A 191 -41.50 -18.65 -10.71
N THR A 192 -42.71 -18.26 -10.32
CA THR A 192 -43.83 -19.18 -10.09
C THR A 192 -44.06 -19.96 -11.39
N ARG A 193 -43.48 -21.15 -11.46
CA ARG A 193 -43.64 -22.08 -12.58
C ARG A 193 -45.09 -22.59 -12.53
N SER A 194 -45.96 -21.97 -13.32
CA SER A 194 -47.35 -22.38 -13.47
C SER A 194 -47.39 -23.82 -14.01
N ARG A 195 -47.77 -24.74 -13.12
CA ARG A 195 -48.00 -26.15 -13.43
C ARG A 195 -49.30 -26.23 -14.24
N ARG A 196 -49.20 -26.42 -15.57
CA ARG A 196 -50.35 -26.83 -16.38
C ARG A 196 -50.75 -28.24 -15.95
N LEU A 197 -51.99 -28.38 -15.48
CA LEU A 197 -52.67 -29.66 -15.33
C LEU A 197 -53.11 -30.13 -16.72
N ALA A 198 -52.88 -31.42 -17.00
CA ALA A 198 -53.46 -32.17 -18.09
C ALA A 198 -54.39 -33.23 -17.47
#